data_AF-E4XS91-F1
#
_entry.id   AF-E4XS91-F1
#
_cell.length_a   1.000
_cell.length_b   1.000
_cell.length_c   1.000
_cell.angle_alpha   90.00
_cell.angle_beta   90.00
_cell.angle_gamma   90.00
#
_symmetry.space_group_name_H-M   'P 1'
#
loop_
_entity.id
_entity.type
_entity.pdbx_description
1 polymer ?
#
loop_
_entity_poly.entity_id
_entity_poly.type
_entity_poly.pdbx_seq_one_letter_code
_entity_poly.pdbx_strand_id
1 'polypeptide(L)'
;MAEFCQKTKKINKNLKALILRFAKKNDKFYLCQSWSAVDPHRSMFLINEKHNFCRNPTNDPKGAWCYTTNKNVHFAYCDIPIC
;
A
#
# COMPACT_ATOMS: atom_id res chain seq x y z
N MET A 1 -13.33 5.70 -10.53
CA MET A 1 -12.99 4.63 -9.58
C MET A 1 -11.75 3.93 -10.13
N ALA A 2 -10.56 4.21 -9.58
CA ALA A 2 -9.35 3.54 -10.04
C ALA A 2 -9.37 2.08 -9.55
N GLU A 3 -9.90 1.18 -10.38
CA GLU A 3 -9.86 -0.25 -10.12
C GLU A 3 -8.41 -0.73 -10.23
N PHE A 4 -7.87 -1.26 -9.13
CA PHE A 4 -6.56 -1.89 -9.16
C PHE A 4 -6.56 -3.04 -10.17
N CYS A 5 -5.67 -2.93 -11.14
CA CYS A 5 -5.51 -3.89 -12.20
C CYS A 5 -5.27 -5.29 -11.63
N GLN A 6 -6.26 -6.17 -11.75
CA GLN A 6 -6.07 -7.60 -11.51
C GLN A 6 -5.25 -8.27 -12.63
N LYS A 7 -4.35 -7.55 -13.35
CA LYS A 7 -3.46 -8.12 -14.38
C LYS A 7 -2.35 -9.01 -13.81
N THR A 8 -2.56 -9.60 -12.64
CA THR A 8 -1.80 -10.76 -12.14
C THR A 8 -2.34 -12.05 -12.75
N LYS A 9 -2.39 -12.17 -14.09
CA LYS A 9 -2.70 -13.47 -14.73
C LYS A 9 -1.51 -14.44 -14.68
N LYS A 10 -0.33 -14.01 -14.21
CA LYS A 10 0.92 -14.80 -14.14
C LYS A 10 1.61 -14.84 -12.76
N ILE A 11 1.08 -14.15 -11.76
CA ILE A 11 1.69 -14.05 -10.44
C ILE A 11 0.90 -14.91 -9.47
N ASN A 12 1.59 -15.80 -8.74
CA ASN A 12 0.99 -16.65 -7.72
C ASN A 12 0.16 -15.79 -6.74
N LYS A 13 -1.05 -16.24 -6.38
CA LYS A 13 -1.96 -15.53 -5.46
C LYS A 13 -1.30 -15.16 -4.14
N ASN A 14 -0.41 -16.01 -3.62
CA ASN A 14 0.38 -15.75 -2.41
C ASN A 14 1.40 -14.63 -2.63
N LEU A 15 2.05 -14.62 -3.79
CA LEU A 15 3.00 -13.56 -4.16
C LEU A 15 2.30 -12.21 -4.38
N LYS A 16 1.10 -12.21 -4.97
CA LYS A 16 0.27 -11.00 -5.06
C LYS A 16 -0.10 -10.46 -3.69
N ALA A 17 -0.53 -11.32 -2.76
CA ALA A 17 -0.88 -10.93 -1.40
C ALA A 17 0.33 -10.37 -0.62
N LEU A 18 1.54 -10.84 -0.94
CA LEU A 18 2.79 -10.34 -0.37
C LEU A 18 3.12 -8.94 -0.91
N ILE A 19 3.09 -8.74 -2.24
CA ILE A 19 3.42 -7.45 -2.88
C ILE A 19 2.49 -6.33 -2.40
N LEU A 20 1.21 -6.63 -2.19
CA LEU A 20 0.23 -5.65 -1.68
C LEU A 20 0.55 -5.13 -0.28
N ARG A 21 1.53 -5.69 0.43
CA ARG A 21 1.96 -5.23 1.76
C ARG A 21 3.24 -4.40 1.71
N PHE A 22 3.77 -4.10 0.52
CA PHE A 22 4.98 -3.31 0.37
C PHE A 22 4.75 -2.11 -0.54
N ALA A 23 5.38 -0.99 -0.17
CA ALA A 23 5.49 0.20 -0.99
C ALA A 23 6.94 0.42 -1.41
N LYS A 24 7.17 1.12 -2.52
CA LYS A 24 8.51 1.38 -3.07
C LYS A 24 8.81 2.88 -3.05
N LYS A 25 9.99 3.26 -2.55
CA LYS A 25 10.50 4.64 -2.61
C LYS A 25 12.02 4.61 -2.79
N ASN A 26 12.53 5.30 -3.82
CA ASN A 26 13.96 5.38 -4.16
C ASN A 26 14.63 3.98 -4.19
N ASP A 27 14.02 3.05 -4.95
CA ASP A 27 14.45 1.65 -5.08
C ASP A 27 14.52 0.80 -3.81
N LYS A 28 13.99 1.33 -2.70
CA LYS A 28 13.82 0.60 -1.44
C LYS A 28 12.37 0.21 -1.25
N PHE A 29 12.16 -1.03 -0.78
CA PHE A 29 10.85 -1.52 -0.38
C PHE A 29 10.64 -1.28 1.11
N TYR A 30 9.45 -0.79 1.44
CA TYR A 30 9.02 -0.53 2.80
C TYR A 30 7.78 -1.35 3.08
N LEU A 31 7.78 -2.04 4.22
CA LEU A 31 6.60 -2.73 4.69
C LEU A 31 5.51 -1.69 5.02
N CYS A 32 4.31 -1.94 4.52
CA CYS A 32 3.15 -1.14 4.86
C CYS A 32 2.81 -1.34 6.34
N GLN A 33 2.48 -0.24 6.99
CA GLN A 33 1.87 -0.20 8.30
C GLN A 33 0.38 -0.58 8.18
N SER A 34 -0.19 -1.16 9.24
CA SER A 34 -1.64 -1.32 9.34
C SER A 34 -2.33 0.03 9.31
N TRP A 35 -3.44 0.15 8.57
CA TRP A 35 -4.21 1.40 8.50
C TRP A 35 -4.84 1.82 9.83
N SER A 36 -5.14 0.85 10.69
CA SER A 36 -5.61 1.07 12.06
C SER A 36 -4.49 1.35 13.08
N ALA A 37 -3.22 1.22 12.69
CA ALA A 37 -2.13 1.52 13.61
C ALA A 37 -1.94 3.03 13.78
N VAL A 38 -1.55 3.41 15.01
CA VAL A 38 -1.32 4.81 15.40
C VAL A 38 0.16 5.18 15.43
N ASP A 39 1.06 4.19 15.35
CA ASP A 39 2.52 4.34 15.32
C ASP A 39 3.09 3.46 14.18
N PRO A 40 4.17 3.90 13.49
CA PRO A 40 4.81 5.21 13.57
C PRO A 40 3.97 6.38 13.05
N HIS A 41 2.99 6.12 12.18
CA HIS A 41 2.20 7.17 11.55
C HIS A 41 0.73 6.97 11.86
N ARG A 42 0.09 7.93 12.53
CA ARG A 42 -1.36 7.88 12.73
C ARG A 42 -2.06 8.07 11.38
N SER A 43 -2.76 7.03 10.94
CA SER A 43 -3.59 7.14 9.75
C SER A 43 -4.79 8.06 10.00
N MET A 44 -5.07 8.94 9.04
CA MET A 44 -6.31 9.72 8.99
C MET A 44 -7.41 9.01 8.19
N PHE A 45 -7.09 7.91 7.52
CA PHE A 45 -7.99 7.14 6.68
C PHE A 45 -8.09 5.69 7.15
N LEU A 46 -9.23 5.03 6.92
CA LEU A 46 -9.35 3.58 7.10
C LEU A 46 -8.92 3.11 8.52
N ILE A 47 -9.17 3.93 9.55
CA ILE A 47 -8.70 3.70 10.94
C ILE A 47 -9.22 2.41 11.58
N ASN A 48 -10.25 1.80 10.99
CA ASN A 48 -10.82 0.53 11.44
C ASN A 48 -10.23 -0.69 10.70
N GLU A 49 -9.41 -0.48 9.68
CA GLU A 49 -8.84 -1.55 8.87
C GLU A 49 -7.59 -2.15 9.55
N LYS A 50 -7.73 -3.37 10.07
CA LYS A 50 -6.66 -4.13 10.75
C LYS A 50 -5.77 -4.90 9.77
N HIS A 51 -5.50 -4.31 8.62
CA HIS A 51 -4.66 -4.87 7.60
C HIS A 51 -3.67 -3.83 7.08
N ASN A 52 -2.58 -4.27 6.46
CA ASN A 52 -1.56 -3.39 5.91
C ASN A 52 -1.48 -3.44 4.37
N PHE A 53 -2.60 -3.71 3.70
CA PHE A 53 -2.63 -3.72 2.24
C PHE A 53 -2.67 -2.32 1.66
N CYS A 54 -1.97 -2.11 0.54
CA CYS A 54 -2.04 -0.91 -0.29
C CYS A 54 -3.48 -0.51 -0.65
N ARG A 55 -3.80 0.79 -0.56
CA ARG A 55 -5.12 1.36 -0.88
C ARG A 55 -4.97 2.73 -1.55
N ASN A 56 -6.05 3.24 -2.11
CA ASN A 56 -6.10 4.60 -2.63
C ASN A 56 -7.36 5.32 -2.13
N PRO A 57 -7.43 5.65 -0.83
CA PRO A 57 -8.62 6.31 -0.27
C PRO A 57 -8.82 7.74 -0.80
N THR A 58 -7.75 8.36 -1.30
CA THR A 58 -7.75 9.74 -1.81
C THR A 58 -8.04 9.83 -3.32
N ASN A 59 -8.25 8.70 -4.00
CA ASN A 59 -8.38 8.64 -5.45
C ASN A 59 -7.22 9.35 -6.18
N ASP A 60 -6.00 9.24 -5.64
CA ASP A 60 -4.78 9.83 -6.19
C ASP A 60 -4.45 9.17 -7.55
N PRO A 61 -4.22 9.96 -8.62
CA PRO A 61 -3.89 9.42 -9.95
C PRO A 61 -2.55 8.66 -9.99
N LYS A 62 -1.65 8.86 -9.02
CA LYS A 62 -0.39 8.11 -8.90
C LYS A 62 -0.59 6.65 -8.46
N GLY A 63 -1.78 6.31 -7.97
CA GLY A 63 -2.18 4.94 -7.64
C GLY A 63 -2.23 4.63 -6.14
N ALA A 64 -2.14 3.34 -5.81
CA ALA A 64 -2.18 2.89 -4.42
C ALA A 64 -0.97 3.37 -3.63
N TRP A 65 -1.19 3.62 -2.36
CA TRP A 65 -0.15 3.90 -1.39
C TRP A 65 -0.50 3.26 -0.05
N CYS A 66 0.45 3.31 0.88
CA CYS A 66 0.24 2.94 2.27
C CYS A 66 1.17 3.76 3.17
N TYR A 67 0.79 3.92 4.43
CA TYR A 67 1.73 4.32 5.47
C TYR A 67 2.82 3.26 5.62
N THR A 68 4.05 3.65 5.92
CA THR A 68 5.15 2.68 6.06
C THR A 68 5.50 2.45 7.53
N THR A 69 6.10 1.30 7.84
CA THR A 69 6.60 1.04 9.20
C THR A 69 7.87 1.84 9.54
N ASN A 70 8.42 2.63 8.61
CA ASN A 70 9.60 3.44 8.84
C ASN A 70 9.22 4.87 9.26
N LYS A 71 9.72 5.33 10.41
CA LYS A 71 9.47 6.68 10.95
C LYS A 71 9.89 7.82 10.02
N ASN A 72 10.90 7.60 9.18
CA ASN A 72 11.42 8.59 8.24
C ASN A 72 10.66 8.59 6.90
N VAL A 73 9.75 7.63 6.69
CA VAL A 73 8.98 7.50 5.45
C VAL A 73 7.49 7.43 5.81
N HIS A 74 6.84 8.59 5.86
CA HIS A 74 5.43 8.70 6.23
C HIS A 74 4.52 7.79 5.39
N PHE A 75 4.65 7.88 4.07
CA PHE A 75 3.98 6.99 3.11
C PHE A 75 4.85 6.77 1.87
N ALA A 76 4.53 5.74 1.12
CA ALA A 76 5.09 5.49 -0.20
C ALA A 76 4.03 4.86 -1.11
N TYR A 77 4.24 4.99 -2.42
CA TYR A 77 3.37 4.38 -3.42
C TYR A 77 3.70 2.90 -3.59
N CYS A 78 2.67 2.11 -3.82
CA CYS A 78 2.82 0.70 -4.08
C CYS A 78 3.08 0.48 -5.57
N ASP A 79 3.99 -0.43 -5.87
CA ASP A 79 4.35 -0.80 -7.23
C ASP A 79 3.28 -1.75 -7.81
N ILE A 80 2.06 -1.24 -7.92
CA ILE A 80 0.90 -1.95 -8.43
C ILE A 80 0.59 -1.35 -9.80
N PRO A 81 0.63 -2.15 -10.89
CA PRO A 81 0.33 -1.64 -12.20
C PRO A 81 -1.10 -1.10 -12.23
N ILE A 82 -1.24 0.15 -12.70
CA ILE A 82 -2.53 0.76 -12.96
C ILE A 82 -3.12 0.13 -14.23
N CYS A 83 -4.39 -0.26 -14.14
CA CYS A 83 -5.26 -0.53 -15.28
C CYS A 83 -6.01 0.79 -15.51
#